data_AF-A0A2E6H3D0-F1
#
_entry.id   AF-A0A2E6H3D0-F1
#
_cell.length_a   1.000
_cell.length_b   1.000
_cell.length_c   1.000
_cell.angle_alpha   90.00
_cell.angle_beta   90.00
_cell.angle_gamma   90.00
#
_symmetry.space_group_name_H-M   'P 1'
#
loop_
_entity.id
_entity.type
_entity.pdbx_description
1 polymer ?
#
loop_
_entity_poly.entity_id
_entity_poly.type
_entity_poly.pdbx_seq_one_letter_code
_entity_poly.pdbx_strand_id
1 'polypeptide(L)'
;MSELSESKFNMWRAAFSIIHVDGKVSIEEQAWAKEKLSSLPLSNSQKSTLELDLVKGAKVEELLPSITHKPDRAFLLHLCRTIGHLEGDYSDSEKEAFKYLEKEILKDIDLAPIEAEVQKMEELSNKNKLEIDNKHSILENVIERLLFTIGL
;
A
#
# COMPACT_ATOMS: atom_id res chain seq x y z
N MET A 1 14.08 -25.39 -4.05
CA MET A 1 13.15 -24.87 -3.03
C MET A 1 13.25 -23.37 -3.08
N SER A 2 12.18 -22.68 -3.46
CA SER A 2 12.15 -21.21 -3.48
C SER A 2 11.85 -20.72 -2.07
N GLU A 3 12.81 -20.04 -1.48
CA GLU A 3 12.71 -19.44 -0.14
C GLU A 3 12.55 -17.94 -0.30
N LEU A 4 11.71 -17.31 0.52
CA LEU A 4 11.66 -15.85 0.55
C LEU A 4 12.98 -15.29 1.09
N SER A 5 13.41 -14.14 0.56
CA SER A 5 14.52 -13.40 1.15
C SER A 5 14.20 -13.02 2.59
N GLU A 6 15.23 -12.83 3.42
CA GLU A 6 15.06 -12.50 4.84
C GLU A 6 14.22 -11.24 5.06
N SER A 7 14.47 -10.18 4.28
CA SER A 7 13.67 -8.95 4.33
C SER A 7 12.19 -9.21 4.01
N LYS A 8 11.91 -9.96 2.94
CA LYS A 8 10.54 -10.27 2.51
C LYS A 8 9.84 -11.20 3.48
N PHE A 9 10.57 -12.12 4.09
CA PHE A 9 10.07 -12.99 5.14
C PHE A 9 9.68 -12.19 6.38
N ASN A 10 10.58 -11.33 6.91
CA ASN A 10 10.27 -10.47 8.06
C ASN A 10 9.14 -9.48 7.79
N MET A 11 8.98 -9.01 6.54
CA MET A 11 7.83 -8.23 6.11
C MET A 11 6.52 -9.01 6.29
N TRP A 12 6.46 -10.27 5.86
CA TRP A 12 5.26 -11.09 6.04
C TRP A 12 4.98 -11.41 7.52
N ARG A 13 6.02 -11.63 8.31
CA ARG A 13 5.90 -11.79 9.77
C ARG A 13 5.28 -10.55 10.41
N ALA A 14 5.74 -9.37 10.00
CA ALA A 14 5.19 -8.10 10.45
C ALA A 14 3.73 -7.96 9.99
N ALA A 15 3.41 -8.26 8.74
CA ALA A 15 2.04 -8.19 8.21
C ALA A 15 1.05 -9.08 8.97
N PHE A 16 1.43 -10.33 9.29
CA PHE A 16 0.56 -11.21 10.09
C PHE A 16 0.47 -10.80 11.55
N SER A 17 1.48 -10.13 12.07
CA SER A 17 1.45 -9.57 13.42
C SER A 17 0.54 -8.35 13.54
N ILE A 18 0.40 -7.56 12.46
CA ILE A 18 -0.49 -6.39 12.42
C ILE A 18 -1.95 -6.79 12.65
N ILE A 19 -2.36 -7.98 12.22
CA ILE A 19 -3.70 -8.53 12.47
C ILE A 19 -4.00 -8.68 13.97
N HIS A 20 -2.97 -8.82 14.82
CA HIS A 20 -3.13 -8.94 16.26
C HIS A 20 -3.03 -7.60 17.00
N VAL A 21 -2.86 -6.47 16.31
CA VAL A 21 -2.50 -5.20 16.94
C VAL A 21 -3.58 -4.66 17.89
N ASP A 22 -4.85 -4.91 17.57
CA ASP A 22 -6.01 -4.49 18.38
C ASP A 22 -6.46 -5.57 19.38
N GLY A 23 -5.78 -6.73 19.38
CA GLY A 23 -6.09 -7.89 20.21
C GLY A 23 -7.35 -8.66 19.80
N LYS A 24 -7.96 -8.35 18.65
CA LYS A 24 -9.17 -9.03 18.15
C LYS A 24 -9.01 -9.41 16.69
N VAL A 25 -8.65 -10.67 16.47
CA VAL A 25 -8.58 -11.21 15.10
C VAL A 25 -9.96 -11.62 14.60
N SER A 26 -10.40 -11.03 13.50
CA SER A 26 -11.66 -11.36 12.84
C SER A 26 -11.60 -12.63 11.98
N ILE A 27 -12.76 -13.11 11.50
CA ILE A 27 -12.81 -14.28 10.62
C ILE A 27 -12.23 -13.94 9.24
N GLU A 28 -12.55 -12.75 8.74
CA GLU A 28 -12.12 -12.17 7.48
C GLU A 28 -10.59 -11.99 7.46
N GLU A 29 -10.02 -11.46 8.54
CA GLU A 29 -8.56 -11.33 8.68
C GLU A 29 -7.85 -12.68 8.72
N GLN A 30 -8.41 -13.67 9.44
CA GLN A 30 -7.86 -15.03 9.43
C GLN A 30 -7.95 -15.68 8.04
N ALA A 31 -9.07 -15.50 7.35
CA ALA A 31 -9.27 -16.03 6.00
C ALA A 31 -8.25 -15.43 5.05
N TRP A 32 -8.09 -14.10 5.08
CA TRP A 32 -7.09 -13.38 4.31
C TRP A 32 -5.67 -13.88 4.60
N ALA A 33 -5.29 -14.01 5.88
CA ALA A 33 -3.95 -14.45 6.26
C ALA A 33 -3.66 -15.89 5.81
N LYS A 34 -4.63 -16.80 5.97
CA LYS A 34 -4.53 -18.20 5.52
C LYS A 34 -4.41 -18.30 4.01
N GLU A 35 -5.19 -17.51 3.26
CA GLU A 35 -5.09 -17.42 1.81
C GLU A 35 -3.68 -16.99 1.40
N LYS A 36 -3.16 -15.90 1.97
CA LYS A 36 -1.80 -15.41 1.67
C LYS A 36 -0.74 -16.42 2.03
N LEU A 37 -0.79 -17.01 3.23
CA LEU A 37 0.14 -18.07 3.66
C LEU A 37 0.19 -19.23 2.65
N SER A 38 -0.95 -19.65 2.11
CA SER A 38 -1.02 -20.74 1.12
C SER A 38 -0.42 -20.39 -0.25
N SER A 39 -0.40 -19.10 -0.60
CA SER A 39 0.08 -18.60 -1.90
C SER A 39 1.59 -18.32 -1.94
N LEU A 40 2.24 -18.25 -0.77
CA LEU A 40 3.63 -17.84 -0.68
C LEU A 40 4.62 -18.99 -0.95
N PRO A 41 5.71 -18.73 -1.69
CA PRO A 41 6.79 -19.70 -1.89
C PRO A 41 7.66 -19.78 -0.64
N LEU A 42 7.22 -20.53 0.37
CA LEU A 42 7.86 -20.65 1.68
C LEU A 42 8.60 -21.98 1.83
N SER A 43 9.70 -21.96 2.59
CA SER A 43 10.27 -23.18 3.16
C SER A 43 9.39 -23.70 4.32
N ASN A 44 9.56 -24.98 4.69
CA ASN A 44 8.79 -25.56 5.81
C ASN A 44 9.03 -24.79 7.12
N SER A 45 10.26 -24.34 7.38
CA SER A 45 10.61 -23.54 8.57
C SER A 45 9.96 -22.16 8.56
N GLN A 46 9.99 -21.47 7.41
CA GLN A 46 9.33 -20.17 7.24
C GLN A 46 7.82 -20.29 7.42
N LYS A 47 7.21 -21.35 6.85
CA LYS A 47 5.78 -21.62 6.99
C LYS A 47 5.38 -21.82 8.45
N SER A 48 6.09 -22.69 9.18
CA SER A 48 5.80 -22.92 10.60
C SER A 48 5.97 -21.66 11.45
N THR A 49 6.93 -20.79 11.11
CA THR A 49 7.12 -19.52 11.82
C THR A 49 5.94 -18.58 11.56
N LEU A 50 5.50 -18.44 10.31
CA LEU A 50 4.35 -17.59 9.97
C LEU A 50 3.03 -18.11 10.54
N GLU A 51 2.86 -19.44 10.63
CA GLU A 51 1.71 -20.04 11.31
C GLU A 51 1.71 -19.70 12.80
N LEU A 52 2.88 -19.70 13.45
CA LEU A 52 3.01 -19.28 14.85
C LEU A 52 2.73 -17.79 15.03
N ASP A 53 3.26 -16.95 14.13
CA ASP A 53 3.01 -15.51 14.15
C ASP A 53 1.52 -15.20 13.90
N LEU A 54 0.83 -15.98 13.07
CA LEU A 54 -0.62 -15.86 12.86
C LEU A 54 -1.44 -16.25 14.09
N VAL A 55 -0.94 -17.12 14.97
CA VAL A 55 -1.67 -17.54 16.17
C VAL A 55 -1.36 -16.65 17.37
N LYS A 56 -0.11 -16.20 17.52
CA LYS A 56 0.36 -15.49 18.72
C LYS A 56 0.58 -14.00 18.52
N GLY A 57 0.77 -13.55 17.28
CA GLY A 57 1.36 -12.26 16.97
C GLY A 57 2.85 -12.23 17.33
N ALA A 58 3.64 -11.51 16.52
CA ALA A 58 4.97 -11.06 16.92
C ALA A 58 4.94 -9.54 17.16
N LYS A 59 5.99 -8.99 17.75
CA LYS A 59 6.10 -7.54 17.91
C LYS A 59 6.62 -6.94 16.61
N VAL A 60 5.79 -6.11 15.98
CA VAL A 60 6.12 -5.50 14.69
C VAL A 60 7.39 -4.66 14.80
N GLU A 61 7.56 -3.94 15.90
CA GLU A 61 8.72 -3.07 16.18
C GLU A 61 10.05 -3.83 16.22
N GLU A 62 10.03 -5.09 16.66
CA GLU A 62 11.21 -5.96 16.68
C GLU A 62 11.55 -6.50 15.28
N LEU A 63 10.56 -6.52 14.37
CA LEU A 63 10.70 -7.03 13.00
C LEU A 63 11.10 -5.93 12.00
N LEU A 64 10.68 -4.68 12.22
CA LEU A 64 10.97 -3.56 11.32
C LEU A 64 12.45 -3.39 10.97
N PRO A 65 13.42 -3.49 11.92
CA PRO A 65 14.84 -3.37 11.59
C PRO A 65 15.36 -4.46 10.65
N SER A 66 14.68 -5.61 10.61
CA SER A 66 15.04 -6.76 9.77
C SER A 66 14.44 -6.69 8.36
N ILE A 67 13.61 -5.69 8.08
CA ILE A 67 13.07 -5.39 6.74
C ILE A 67 14.01 -4.40 6.05
N THR A 68 15.12 -4.93 5.56
CA THR A 68 16.22 -4.13 5.01
C THR A 68 15.94 -3.58 3.61
N HIS A 69 15.01 -4.19 2.87
CA HIS A 69 14.70 -3.81 1.51
C HIS A 69 13.57 -2.77 1.46
N LYS A 70 13.85 -1.56 0.96
CA LYS A 70 12.89 -0.45 0.94
C LYS A 70 11.54 -0.80 0.28
N PRO A 71 11.50 -1.50 -0.87
CA PRO A 71 10.23 -1.97 -1.46
C PRO A 71 9.42 -2.88 -0.54
N ASP A 72 10.06 -3.75 0.25
CA ASP A 72 9.33 -4.64 1.17
C ASP A 72 8.69 -3.83 2.30
N ARG A 73 9.34 -2.75 2.74
CA ARG A 73 8.80 -1.85 3.76
C ARG A 73 7.64 -1.00 3.24
N ALA A 74 7.75 -0.50 2.00
CA ALA A 74 6.64 0.17 1.33
C ALA A 74 5.46 -0.79 1.12
N PHE A 75 5.75 -2.05 0.80
CA PHE A 75 4.72 -3.07 0.67
C PHE A 75 4.08 -3.41 2.02
N LEU A 76 4.84 -3.46 3.11
CA LEU A 76 4.29 -3.62 4.47
C LEU A 76 3.30 -2.50 4.80
N LEU A 77 3.63 -1.24 4.47
CA LEU A 77 2.71 -0.12 4.68
C LEU A 77 1.41 -0.29 3.89
N HIS A 78 1.50 -0.76 2.65
CA HIS A 78 0.33 -1.08 1.85
C HIS A 78 -0.50 -2.21 2.46
N LEU A 79 0.15 -3.27 2.96
CA LEU A 79 -0.53 -4.38 3.65
C LEU A 79 -1.22 -3.89 4.93
N CYS A 80 -0.56 -3.06 5.73
CA CYS A 80 -1.13 -2.44 6.94
C CYS A 80 -2.47 -1.74 6.64
N ARG A 81 -2.49 -0.90 5.59
CA ARG A 81 -3.72 -0.25 5.12
C ARG A 81 -4.76 -1.24 4.64
N THR A 82 -4.34 -2.25 3.87
CA THR A 82 -5.24 -3.23 3.27
C THR A 82 -5.92 -4.08 4.34
N ILE A 83 -5.14 -4.60 5.30
CA ILE A 83 -5.63 -5.41 6.42
C ILE A 83 -6.67 -4.65 7.20
N GLY A 84 -6.37 -3.40 7.54
CA GLY A 84 -7.33 -2.59 8.23
C GLY A 84 -8.66 -2.43 7.46
N HIS A 85 -8.61 -2.22 6.13
CA HIS A 85 -9.82 -1.93 5.36
C HIS A 85 -10.62 -3.19 5.02
N LEU A 86 -10.22 -4.38 5.49
CA LEU A 86 -10.89 -5.65 5.17
C LEU A 86 -12.36 -5.65 5.60
N GLU A 87 -12.69 -5.03 6.74
CA GLU A 87 -14.04 -5.07 7.32
C GLU A 87 -14.87 -3.80 7.10
N GLY A 88 -14.32 -2.81 6.39
CA GLY A 88 -15.05 -1.60 5.97
C GLY A 88 -15.41 -0.60 7.08
N ASP A 89 -15.51 -1.00 8.36
CA ASP A 89 -15.83 -0.11 9.47
C ASP A 89 -14.96 -0.38 10.70
N TYR A 90 -13.86 0.39 10.80
CA TYR A 90 -12.90 0.29 11.88
C TYR A 90 -13.44 0.89 13.19
N SER A 91 -13.14 0.24 14.31
CA SER A 91 -13.24 0.90 15.61
C SER A 91 -12.24 2.07 15.70
N ASP A 92 -12.55 3.10 16.49
CA ASP A 92 -11.63 4.23 16.65
C ASP A 92 -10.29 3.80 17.28
N SER A 93 -10.30 2.76 18.12
CA SER A 93 -9.09 2.12 18.65
C SER A 93 -8.21 1.47 17.58
N GLU A 94 -8.80 0.79 16.60
CA GLU A 94 -8.05 0.22 15.48
C GLU A 94 -7.40 1.32 14.64
N LYS A 95 -8.13 2.39 14.34
CA LYS A 95 -7.59 3.53 13.58
C LYS A 95 -6.37 4.14 14.25
N GLU A 96 -6.38 4.25 15.58
CA GLU A 96 -5.23 4.75 16.34
C GLU A 96 -4.05 3.79 16.29
N ALA A 97 -4.28 2.48 16.48
CA ALA A 97 -3.24 1.46 16.41
C ALA A 97 -2.58 1.41 15.01
N PHE A 98 -3.39 1.41 13.94
CA PHE A 98 -2.89 1.45 12.57
C PHE A 98 -2.11 2.74 12.28
N LYS A 99 -2.60 3.91 12.73
CA LYS A 99 -1.86 5.18 12.57
C LYS A 99 -0.52 5.16 13.28
N TYR A 100 -0.44 4.55 14.46
CA TYR A 100 0.83 4.39 15.17
C TYR A 100 1.80 3.49 14.38
N LEU A 101 1.32 2.33 13.92
CA LEU A 101 2.11 1.42 13.08
C LEU A 101 2.58 2.07 11.78
N GLU A 102 1.72 2.82 11.09
CA GLU A 102 2.11 3.56 9.88
C GLU A 102 3.27 4.52 10.17
N LYS A 103 3.23 5.25 11.29
CA LYS A 103 4.32 6.15 11.68
C LYS A 103 5.62 5.40 11.93
N GLU A 104 5.58 4.28 12.65
CA GLU A 104 6.78 3.47 12.91
C GLU A 104 7.34 2.84 11.63
N ILE A 105 6.48 2.42 10.69
CA ILE A 105 6.91 1.93 9.37
C ILE A 105 7.52 3.05 8.53
N LEU A 106 7.01 4.28 8.63
CA LEU A 106 7.50 5.42 7.86
C LEU A 106 8.78 6.05 8.45
N LYS A 107 9.05 5.87 9.74
CA LYS A 107 10.12 6.55 10.48
C LYS A 107 11.51 6.46 9.84
N ASP A 108 11.86 5.32 9.23
CA ASP A 108 13.16 5.16 8.56
C ASP A 108 13.05 5.19 7.02
N ILE A 109 11.90 5.59 6.47
CA ILE A 109 11.74 5.85 5.04
C ILE A 109 12.05 7.33 4.82
N ASP A 110 13.10 7.63 4.07
CA ASP A 110 13.40 8.98 3.62
C ASP A 110 12.35 9.39 2.56
N LEU A 111 11.33 10.13 2.99
CA LEU A 111 10.21 10.59 2.15
C LEU A 111 10.61 11.76 1.25
N ALA A 112 11.58 12.57 1.67
CA ALA A 112 12.03 13.74 0.92
C ALA A 112 12.43 13.46 -0.55
N PRO A 113 13.22 12.41 -0.87
CA PRO A 113 13.55 12.09 -2.26
C PRO A 113 12.33 11.60 -3.06
N ILE A 114 11.40 10.89 -2.42
CA ILE A 114 10.18 10.38 -3.07
C ILE A 114 9.24 11.54 -3.40
N GLU A 115 9.04 12.47 -2.47
CA GLU A 115 8.25 13.69 -2.66
C GLU A 115 8.84 14.56 -3.78
N ALA A 116 10.17 14.73 -3.81
CA ALA A 116 10.85 15.47 -4.86
C ALA A 116 10.70 14.81 -6.25
N GLU A 117 10.64 13.48 -6.33
CA GLU A 117 10.41 12.75 -7.56
C GLU A 117 8.95 12.89 -8.04
N VAL A 118 7.98 12.75 -7.13
CA VAL A 118 6.55 12.96 -7.43
C VAL A 118 6.30 14.39 -7.91
N GLN A 119 6.86 15.39 -7.22
CA GLN A 119 6.73 16.79 -7.62
C GLN A 119 7.31 17.04 -9.03
N LYS A 120 8.47 16.44 -9.35
CA LYS A 120 9.03 16.51 -10.72
C LYS A 120 8.11 15.87 -11.76
N MET A 121 7.50 14.73 -11.44
CA MET A 121 6.54 14.06 -12.33
C MET A 121 5.27 14.90 -12.54
N GLU A 122 4.77 15.55 -11.49
CA GLU A 122 3.63 16.48 -11.58
C GLU A 122 3.96 17.71 -12.41
N GLU A 123 5.14 18.31 -12.22
CA GLU A 123 5.62 19.44 -13.03
C GLU A 123 5.80 19.06 -14.51
N LEU A 124 6.31 17.86 -14.79
CA LEU A 124 6.42 17.31 -16.15
C LEU A 124 5.04 17.08 -16.79
N SER A 125 4.10 16.51 -16.03
CA SER A 125 2.72 16.30 -16.48
C SER A 125 2.00 17.62 -16.78
N ASN A 126 2.15 18.60 -15.89
CA ASN A 126 1.56 19.92 -16.06
C ASN A 126 2.17 20.70 -17.22
N LYS A 127 3.49 20.58 -17.47
CA LYS A 127 4.14 21.19 -18.64
C LYS A 127 3.68 20.56 -19.96
N ASN A 128 3.47 19.25 -20.00
CA ASN A 128 2.99 18.55 -21.19
C ASN A 128 1.50 18.78 -21.50
N LYS A 129 0.75 19.40 -20.60
CA LYS A 129 -0.68 19.72 -20.79
C LYS A 129 -0.92 21.00 -21.62
N LEU A 130 0.12 21.79 -21.92
CA LEU A 130 -0.01 23.09 -22.57
C LEU A 130 0.07 23.06 -24.12
N GLU A 131 0.17 21.91 -24.77
CA GLU A 131 0.16 21.81 -26.24
C GLU A 131 -0.87 20.79 -26.76
N ILE A 132 -2.12 20.85 -26.28
CA ILE A 132 -3.23 20.30 -27.07
C ILE A 132 -3.63 21.39 -28.06
N ASP A 133 -2.92 21.50 -29.18
CA ASP A 133 -3.30 22.34 -30.32
C ASP A 133 -4.53 21.70 -31.02
N ASN A 134 -5.72 22.04 -30.52
CA ASN A 134 -7.00 21.53 -31.00
C ASN A 134 -7.45 22.10 -32.36
N LYS A 135 -6.53 22.62 -33.18
CA LYS A 135 -6.82 23.23 -34.51
C LYS A 135 -7.53 22.32 -35.51
N HIS A 136 -7.66 21.02 -35.24
CA HIS A 136 -8.34 20.05 -36.10
C HIS A 136 -9.59 19.41 -35.50
N SER A 137 -10.08 19.91 -34.34
CA SER A 137 -11.34 19.42 -33.77
C SER A 137 -12.52 19.88 -34.65
N ILE A 138 -13.09 18.94 -35.40
CA ILE A 138 -14.28 19.15 -36.23
C ILE A 138 -15.47 19.57 -35.34
N LEU A 139 -15.51 19.10 -34.09
CA LEU A 139 -16.57 19.42 -33.14
C LEU A 139 -16.53 20.89 -32.71
N GLU A 140 -15.36 21.45 -32.43
CA GLU A 140 -15.23 22.88 -32.08
C GLU A 140 -15.58 23.79 -33.25
N ASN A 141 -15.13 23.48 -34.47
CA ASN A 141 -15.49 24.25 -35.67
C ASN A 141 -17.00 24.23 -35.97
N VAL A 142 -17.69 23.13 -35.68
CA VAL A 142 -19.15 23.03 -35.85
C VAL A 142 -19.89 23.84 -34.78
N ILE A 143 -19.40 23.82 -33.54
CA ILE A 143 -19.97 24.60 -32.43
C ILE A 143 -19.77 26.10 -32.68
N GLU A 144 -18.59 26.54 -33.12
CA GLU A 144 -18.33 27.96 -33.45
C GLU A 144 -19.20 28.45 -34.61
N ARG A 145 -19.38 27.64 -35.66
CA ARG A 145 -20.27 28.01 -36.77
C ARG A 145 -21.73 28.11 -36.33
N LEU A 146 -22.19 27.22 -35.44
CA LEU A 146 -23.54 27.30 -34.89
C LEU A 146 -23.74 28.56 -34.04
N LEU A 147 -22.78 28.89 -33.18
CA LEU A 147 -22.84 30.10 -32.34
C LEU A 147 -22.84 31.37 -33.21
N PHE A 148 -22.03 31.44 -34.25
CA PHE A 148 -21.97 32.61 -35.15
C PHE A 148 -23.24 32.76 -36.00
N THR A 149 -23.95 31.65 -36.29
CA THR A 149 -25.19 31.67 -37.09
C THR A 149 -26.41 32.06 -36.25
N ILE A 150 -26.38 31.80 -34.94
CA ILE A 150 -27.52 32.07 -34.02
C ILE A 150 -27.41 33.47 -33.37
N GLY A 151 -26.29 34.19 -33.54
CA GLY A 151 -26.19 35.60 -33.18
C GLY A 151 -26.35 35.87 -31.68
N LEU A 152 -25.47 35.29 -30.87
CA LEU A 152 -25.24 35.67 -29.47
C LEU A 152 -23.83 36.24 -29.32
#